data_AF-A0A837IH76-F1
#
_entry.id   AF-A0A837IH76-F1
#
_cell.length_a   1.000
_cell.length_b   1.000
_cell.length_c   1.000
_cell.angle_alpha   90.00
_cell.angle_beta   90.00
_cell.angle_gamma   90.00
#
_symmetry.space_group_name_H-M   'P 1'
#
loop_
_entity.id
_entity.type
_entity.pdbx_description
1 polymer ?
#
loop_
_entity_poly.entity_id
_entity_poly.type
_entity_poly.pdbx_seq_one_letter_code
_entity_poly.pdbx_strand_id
1 'polypeptide(L)'
;MNPSLYSPSDVGKIYSPRPEFIFEGTKNRTKTTAYEDKRKVALLTVDGQIDFVYPDGGLPVPGAIEDIRRLTGFIYRNLSEITNNYLSMDDHPPYAIFSPIWSTSKVAPGNPSLIPSGPLSTSKNWIHRPKNR
;
A
#
# COMPACT_ATOMS: atom_id res chain seq x y z
N MET A 1 15.50 -16.91 12.15
CA MET A 1 16.74 -16.15 12.40
C MET A 1 16.45 -14.69 12.08
N ASN A 2 16.82 -13.73 12.92
CA ASN A 2 16.69 -12.32 12.56
C ASN A 2 17.89 -11.93 11.66
N PRO A 3 17.69 -11.22 10.54
CA PRO A 3 18.82 -10.75 9.73
C PRO A 3 19.74 -9.84 10.54
N SER A 4 21.03 -9.87 10.25
CA SER A 4 22.05 -9.05 10.93
C SER A 4 21.79 -7.55 10.86
N LEU A 5 21.18 -7.08 9.76
CA LEU A 5 20.86 -5.67 9.55
C LEU A 5 19.50 -5.24 10.13
N TYR A 6 18.65 -6.19 10.53
CA TYR A 6 17.33 -5.90 11.07
C TYR A 6 17.36 -5.74 12.59
N SER A 7 16.90 -4.59 13.09
CA SER A 7 16.53 -4.43 14.50
C SER A 7 15.02 -4.23 14.64
N PRO A 8 14.33 -4.88 15.59
CA PRO A 8 12.93 -4.58 15.89
C PRO A 8 12.66 -3.11 16.24
N SER A 9 13.67 -2.39 16.73
CA SER A 9 13.61 -0.94 17.00
C SER A 9 13.61 -0.06 15.74
N ASP A 10 13.80 -0.66 14.57
CA ASP A 10 13.71 0.05 13.28
C ASP A 10 12.25 0.27 12.87
N VAL A 11 11.34 -0.55 13.38
CA VAL A 11 9.91 -0.42 13.11
C VAL A 11 9.39 0.85 13.79
N GLY A 12 8.63 1.66 13.06
CA GLY A 12 8.16 2.96 13.52
C GLY A 12 9.15 4.11 13.29
N LYS A 13 10.26 3.86 12.58
CA LYS A 13 11.16 4.91 12.09
C LYS A 13 11.06 5.04 10.58
N ILE A 14 10.94 6.27 10.09
CA ILE A 14 11.08 6.56 8.67
C ILE A 14 12.57 6.62 8.33
N TYR A 15 12.99 5.83 7.36
CA TYR A 15 14.38 5.80 6.89
C TYR A 15 14.43 5.69 5.37
N SER A 16 15.50 6.24 4.79
CA SER A 16 15.82 6.02 3.37
C SER A 16 16.01 4.52 3.09
N PRO A 17 15.62 4.01 1.91
CA PRO A 17 15.87 2.62 1.53
C PRO A 17 17.31 2.20 1.81
N ARG A 18 17.50 1.04 2.45
CA ARG A 18 18.79 0.49 2.87
C ARG A 18 19.24 -0.62 1.92
N PRO A 19 19.95 -0.32 0.81
CA PRO A 19 20.28 -1.30 -0.23
C PRO A 19 21.15 -2.47 0.28
N GLU A 20 21.95 -2.24 1.32
CA GLU A 20 22.73 -3.26 2.04
C GLU A 20 21.90 -4.50 2.43
N PHE A 21 20.61 -4.36 2.73
CA PHE A 21 19.72 -5.49 3.01
C PHE A 21 19.61 -6.47 1.84
N ILE A 22 19.64 -5.96 0.61
CA ILE A 22 19.58 -6.79 -0.60
C ILE A 22 20.88 -7.59 -0.71
N PHE A 23 22.02 -6.93 -0.61
CA PHE A 23 23.32 -7.58 -0.71
C PHE A 23 23.49 -8.67 0.36
N GLU A 24 23.23 -8.37 1.63
CA GLU A 24 23.31 -9.37 2.71
C GLU A 24 22.31 -10.51 2.53
N GLY A 25 21.06 -10.21 2.15
CA GLY A 25 20.03 -11.22 1.92
C GLY A 25 20.37 -12.20 0.79
N THR A 26 21.10 -11.75 -0.23
CA THR A 26 21.48 -12.60 -1.37
C THR A 26 22.61 -13.59 -1.07
N LYS A 27 23.46 -13.33 -0.06
CA LYS A 27 24.62 -14.19 0.26
C LYS A 27 24.23 -15.64 0.58
N ASN A 28 23.07 -15.82 1.23
CA ASN A 28 22.58 -17.13 1.67
C ASN A 28 21.34 -17.59 0.88
N ARG A 29 21.13 -17.07 -0.33
CA ARG A 29 19.96 -17.45 -1.14
C ARG A 29 19.99 -18.93 -1.52
N THR A 30 18.83 -19.58 -1.50
CA THR A 30 18.67 -20.93 -2.04
C THR A 30 18.77 -20.91 -3.57
N LYS A 31 19.11 -22.05 -4.18
CA LYS A 31 19.09 -22.20 -5.64
C LYS A 31 17.68 -22.31 -6.20
N THR A 32 16.76 -22.85 -5.40
CA THR A 32 15.35 -23.02 -5.76
C THR A 32 14.62 -21.68 -5.73
N THR A 33 13.78 -21.47 -6.72
CA THR A 33 12.93 -20.29 -6.88
C THR A 33 11.53 -20.55 -6.32
N ALA A 34 10.81 -19.47 -5.98
CA ALA A 34 9.40 -19.54 -5.57
C ALA A 34 8.50 -20.27 -6.58
N TYR A 35 8.87 -20.31 -7.87
CA TYR A 35 8.14 -21.06 -8.89
C TYR A 35 8.18 -22.58 -8.64
N GLU A 36 9.28 -23.09 -8.09
CA GLU A 36 9.52 -24.52 -7.87
C GLU A 36 8.91 -25.05 -6.56
N ASP A 37 8.39 -24.17 -5.69
CA ASP A 37 7.77 -24.59 -4.43
C ASP A 37 6.56 -25.53 -4.67
N LYS A 38 6.56 -26.70 -4.04
CA LYS A 38 5.45 -27.68 -4.12
C LYS A 38 4.19 -27.20 -3.41
N ARG A 39 4.35 -26.50 -2.28
CA ARG A 39 3.28 -25.85 -1.53
C ARG A 39 3.41 -24.35 -1.75
N LYS A 40 2.33 -23.70 -2.20
CA LYS A 40 2.29 -22.26 -2.42
C LYS A 40 1.69 -21.57 -1.20
N VAL A 41 2.42 -20.63 -0.61
CA VAL A 41 1.93 -19.78 0.48
C VAL A 41 2.02 -18.33 0.06
N ALA A 42 0.87 -17.66 0.07
CA ALA A 42 0.79 -16.22 -0.17
C ALA A 42 0.69 -15.48 1.17
N LEU A 43 1.55 -14.48 1.35
CA LEU A 43 1.36 -13.44 2.36
C LEU A 43 0.66 -12.26 1.69
N LEU A 44 -0.47 -11.82 2.25
CA LEU A 44 -1.14 -10.59 1.85
C LEU A 44 -1.01 -9.58 2.99
N THR A 45 -0.32 -8.47 2.73
CA THR A 45 -0.30 -7.31 3.64
C THR A 45 -1.32 -6.30 3.15
N VAL A 46 -2.26 -5.93 4.01
CA VAL A 46 -3.30 -4.97 3.68
C VAL A 46 -2.92 -3.59 4.19
N ASP A 47 -2.81 -2.64 3.28
CA ASP A 47 -2.70 -1.19 3.51
C ASP A 47 -1.64 -0.82 4.57
N GLY A 48 -0.46 -1.45 4.49
CA GLY A 48 0.69 -1.19 5.36
C GLY A 48 1.42 0.13 5.09
N GLN A 49 0.71 1.15 4.61
CA GLN A 49 1.24 2.45 4.23
C GLN A 49 1.56 3.33 5.44
N ILE A 50 2.43 4.33 5.23
CA ILE A 50 2.81 5.28 6.27
C ILE A 50 1.58 5.96 6.89
N ASP A 51 0.59 6.30 6.07
CA ASP A 51 -0.61 7.01 6.49
C ASP A 51 -1.45 6.29 7.54
N PHE A 52 -1.46 4.95 7.52
CA PHE A 52 -2.20 4.13 8.47
C PHE A 52 -1.34 3.64 9.63
N VAL A 53 -0.03 3.52 9.43
CA VAL A 53 0.88 2.90 10.41
C VAL A 53 1.51 3.92 11.36
N TYR A 54 1.92 5.09 10.85
CA TYR A 54 2.71 6.05 11.63
C TYR A 54 1.82 7.06 12.33
N PRO A 55 2.17 7.56 13.53
CA PRO A 55 1.34 8.49 14.28
C PRO A 55 1.11 9.82 13.55
N ASP A 56 2.08 10.22 12.72
CA ASP A 56 2.02 11.43 11.89
C ASP A 56 1.45 11.18 10.48
N GLY A 57 0.91 9.98 10.22
CA GLY A 57 0.25 9.63 8.98
C GLY A 57 -1.09 10.34 8.79
N GLY A 58 -1.66 10.30 7.59
CA GLY A 58 -2.95 10.93 7.29
C GLY A 58 -4.16 10.32 8.03
N LEU A 59 -4.11 9.03 8.38
CA LEU A 59 -5.19 8.34 9.10
C LEU A 59 -4.62 7.22 10.00
N PRO A 60 -3.92 7.55 11.09
CA PRO A 60 -3.20 6.58 11.90
C PRO A 60 -4.13 5.60 12.61
N VAL A 61 -3.81 4.31 12.53
CA VAL A 61 -4.52 3.23 13.23
C VAL A 61 -3.79 2.89 14.55
N PRO A 62 -4.46 2.94 15.71
CA PRO A 62 -3.84 2.59 16.99
C PRO A 62 -3.27 1.17 16.99
N GLY A 63 -1.99 1.03 17.38
CA GLY A 63 -1.31 -0.27 17.48
C GLY A 63 -0.69 -0.80 16.17
N ALA A 64 -0.83 -0.07 15.06
CA ALA A 64 -0.34 -0.49 13.75
C ALA A 64 1.19 -0.66 13.70
N ILE A 65 1.96 0.16 14.44
CA ILE A 65 3.41 -0.01 14.57
C ILE A 65 3.75 -1.38 15.15
N GLU A 66 3.06 -1.78 16.22
CA GLU A 66 3.26 -3.08 16.85
C GLU A 66 2.83 -4.24 15.94
N ASP A 67 1.79 -4.05 15.13
CA ASP A 67 1.37 -5.02 14.11
C ASP A 67 2.42 -5.20 13.04
N ILE A 68 2.98 -4.12 12.49
CA ILE A 68 4.09 -4.20 11.54
C ILE A 68 5.29 -4.89 12.18
N ARG A 69 5.60 -4.62 13.45
CA ARG A 69 6.69 -5.30 14.16
C ARG A 69 6.45 -6.80 14.29
N ARG A 70 5.23 -7.23 14.63
CA ARG A 70 4.84 -8.65 14.68
C ARG A 70 4.91 -9.30 13.30
N LEU A 71 4.41 -8.61 12.28
CA LEU A 71 4.41 -9.06 10.88
C LEU A 71 5.83 -9.23 10.34
N THR A 72 6.71 -8.25 10.54
CA THR A 72 8.13 -8.36 10.14
C THR A 72 8.80 -9.56 10.81
N GLY A 73 8.55 -9.77 12.11
CA GLY A 73 9.04 -10.95 12.81
C GLY A 73 8.45 -12.26 12.27
N PHE A 74 7.17 -12.28 11.91
CA PHE A 74 6.51 -13.44 11.28
C PHE A 74 7.16 -13.76 9.92
N ILE A 75 7.41 -12.76 9.08
CA ILE A 75 8.07 -12.91 7.79
C ILE A 75 9.45 -13.54 7.96
N TYR A 76 10.30 -13.01 8.84
CA TYR A 76 11.65 -13.55 9.02
C TYR A 76 11.69 -14.96 9.63
N ARG A 77 10.68 -15.33 10.44
CA ARG A 77 10.57 -16.71 10.95
C ARG A 77 10.11 -17.70 9.90
N ASN A 78 9.35 -17.26 8.90
CA ASN A 78 8.71 -18.12 7.90
C ASN A 78 9.21 -17.85 6.47
N LEU A 79 10.36 -17.19 6.31
CA LEU A 79 10.83 -16.70 5.02
C LEU A 79 11.00 -17.82 3.98
N SER A 80 11.41 -19.01 4.41
CA SER A 80 11.56 -20.19 3.54
C SER A 80 10.23 -20.84 3.12
N GLU A 81 9.12 -20.48 3.79
CA GLU A 81 7.80 -21.06 3.54
C GLU A 81 6.90 -20.11 2.73
N ILE A 82 7.20 -18.81 2.71
CA ILE A 82 6.41 -17.80 1.98
C ILE A 82 6.85 -17.79 0.52
N THR A 83 5.96 -18.23 -0.37
CA THR A 83 6.23 -18.27 -1.82
C THR A 83 6.03 -16.91 -2.47
N ASN A 84 4.97 -16.20 -2.10
CA ASN A 84 4.62 -14.91 -2.69
C ASN A 84 4.24 -13.91 -1.60
N ASN A 85 4.63 -12.65 -1.81
CA ASN A 85 4.23 -11.53 -0.98
C ASN A 85 3.45 -10.52 -1.82
N TYR A 86 2.20 -10.30 -1.45
CA TYR A 86 1.29 -9.34 -2.06
C TYR A 86 1.04 -8.21 -1.07
N LEU A 87 1.14 -6.98 -1.56
CA LEU A 87 0.91 -5.78 -0.79
C LEU A 87 -0.26 -5.06 -1.45
N SER A 88 -1.36 -4.84 -0.73
CA SER A 88 -2.33 -3.84 -1.19
C SER A 88 -1.82 -2.45 -0.83
N MET A 89 -2.30 -1.48 -1.61
CA MET A 89 -2.02 -0.08 -1.39
C MET A 89 -3.30 0.67 -1.71
N ASP A 90 -3.78 1.41 -0.74
CA ASP A 90 -4.84 2.36 -0.97
C ASP A 90 -4.24 3.58 -1.68
N ASP A 91 -4.62 3.76 -2.95
CA ASP A 91 -4.16 4.87 -3.78
C ASP A 91 -5.33 5.77 -4.12
N HIS A 92 -5.13 7.07 -3.91
CA HIS A 92 -6.17 8.06 -3.90
C HIS A 92 -5.77 9.22 -4.80
N PRO A 93 -6.25 9.25 -6.07
CA PRO A 93 -6.02 10.43 -6.88
C PRO A 93 -6.70 11.65 -6.23
N PRO A 94 -6.19 12.88 -6.40
CA PRO A 94 -6.76 14.09 -5.79
C PRO A 94 -8.25 14.32 -6.11
N TYR A 95 -8.74 13.74 -7.21
CA TYR A 95 -10.11 13.80 -7.70
C TYR A 95 -10.94 12.55 -7.37
N ALA A 96 -10.48 11.69 -6.46
CA ALA A 96 -11.28 10.55 -6.00
C ALA A 96 -12.59 11.03 -5.33
N ILE A 97 -13.65 10.23 -5.40
CA ILE A 97 -15.00 10.65 -4.96
C ILE A 97 -15.09 11.03 -3.47
N PHE A 98 -14.19 10.50 -2.65
CA PHE A 98 -14.07 10.82 -1.23
C PHE A 98 -13.19 12.05 -0.94
N SER A 99 -12.66 12.72 -1.98
CA SER A 99 -11.88 13.95 -1.85
C SER A 99 -12.78 15.16 -1.54
N PRO A 100 -12.31 16.12 -0.74
CA PRO A 100 -13.04 17.37 -0.46
C PRO A 100 -13.44 18.16 -1.71
N ILE A 101 -12.78 17.95 -2.87
CA ILE A 101 -13.17 18.61 -4.13
C ILE A 101 -14.59 18.24 -4.59
N TRP A 102 -15.10 17.09 -4.16
CA TRP A 102 -16.48 16.65 -4.41
C TRP A 102 -17.47 17.14 -3.33
N SER A 103 -17.00 17.82 -2.28
CA SER A 103 -17.83 18.37 -1.20
C SER A 103 -18.26 19.80 -1.55
N THR A 104 -19.50 20.00 -1.99
CA THR A 104 -20.00 21.33 -2.42
C THR A 104 -20.80 22.10 -1.35
N SER A 105 -20.97 21.58 -0.12
CA SER A 105 -21.66 22.30 0.96
C SER A 105 -21.42 21.66 2.34
N LYS A 106 -21.75 22.38 3.43
CA LYS A 106 -21.60 22.00 4.86
C LYS A 106 -22.46 20.80 5.32
N VAL A 107 -22.67 19.82 4.45
CA VAL A 107 -23.40 18.59 4.76
C VAL A 107 -22.44 17.42 4.52
N ALA A 108 -22.51 16.42 5.40
CA ALA A 108 -21.55 15.32 5.47
C ALA A 108 -21.22 14.69 4.11
N PRO A 109 -19.96 14.24 3.90
CA PRO A 109 -19.54 13.58 2.66
C PRO A 109 -20.41 12.34 2.37
N GLY A 110 -20.94 12.25 1.14
CA GLY A 110 -21.74 11.10 0.69
C GLY A 110 -23.14 11.40 0.13
N ASN A 111 -23.54 12.66 -0.05
CA ASN A 111 -24.81 13.00 -0.71
C ASN A 111 -24.62 13.15 -2.24
N PRO A 112 -25.10 12.20 -3.08
CA PRO A 112 -24.97 12.26 -4.54
C PRO A 112 -25.81 13.37 -5.20
N SER A 113 -26.64 14.09 -4.45
CA SER A 113 -27.42 15.23 -4.96
C SER A 113 -26.61 16.52 -5.17
N LEU A 114 -25.31 16.50 -4.86
CA LEU A 114 -24.44 17.67 -4.79
C LEU A 114 -23.38 17.75 -5.90
N ILE A 115 -23.55 16.97 -6.98
CA ILE A 115 -22.74 17.09 -8.20
C ILE A 115 -22.84 18.55 -8.68
N PRO A 116 -21.72 19.27 -8.87
CA PRO A 116 -21.77 20.57 -9.53
C PRO A 116 -22.43 20.39 -10.90
N SER A 117 -23.62 20.97 -11.09
CA SER A 117 -24.36 20.99 -12.36
C SER A 117 -23.73 21.93 -13.39
N GLY A 118 -22.49 22.36 -13.18
CA GLY A 118 -21.72 23.18 -14.11
C GLY A 118 -20.87 22.28 -15.01
N PRO A 119 -20.62 22.66 -16.27
CA PRO A 119 -19.68 21.93 -17.09
C PRO A 119 -18.32 21.96 -16.40
N LEU A 120 -17.79 20.78 -16.07
CA LEU A 120 -16.36 20.62 -15.91
C LEU A 120 -15.76 21.09 -17.24
N SER A 121 -15.13 22.26 -17.23
CA SER A 121 -14.38 22.77 -18.37
C SER A 121 -13.19 21.86 -18.60
N THR A 122 -13.44 20.69 -19.17
CA THR A 122 -12.43 19.92 -19.87
C THR A 122 -12.07 20.78 -21.07
N SER A 123 -10.89 21.39 -21.04
CA SER A 123 -10.25 21.89 -22.26
C SER A 123 -10.37 20.78 -23.30
N LYS A 124 -11.16 21.10 -24.33
CA LYS A 124 -11.57 20.29 -25.48
C LYS A 124 -10.54 19.20 -25.83
N ASN A 125 -10.96 17.94 -25.88
CA ASN A 125 -10.64 16.98 -26.95
C ASN A 125 -11.02 15.53 -26.61
N TRP A 126 -12.29 15.22 -26.31
CA TRP A 126 -12.77 13.83 -26.48
C TRP A 126 -14.19 13.84 -27.04
N ILE A 127 -14.30 14.12 -28.35
CA ILE A 127 -15.52 13.86 -29.12
C ILE A 127 -15.39 12.46 -29.71
N HIS A 128 -16.04 11.46 -29.12
CA HIS A 128 -16.39 10.23 -29.83
C HIS A 128 -17.82 10.42 -30.36
N ARG A 129 -17.96 10.75 -31.66
CA ARG A 129 -19.28 10.81 -32.30
C ARG A 129 -19.74 9.38 -32.59
N PRO A 130 -20.93 8.95 -32.16
CA PRO A 130 -21.49 7.71 -32.67
C PRO A 130 -21.88 7.93 -34.15
N LYS A 131 -21.47 7.00 -35.01
CA LYS A 131 -22.01 6.88 -36.37
C LYS A 131 -23.45 6.37 -36.25
N ASN A 132 -24.43 7.23 -36.45
CA ASN A 132 -25.81 6.80 -36.64
C ASN A 132 -26.03 6.42 -38.12
N ARG A 133 -26.75 5.31 -38.33
CA ARG A 133 -27.53 5.07 -39.55
C ARG A 133 -28.72 6.02 -39.59
#